data_AF-A0A2M7JPE7-F1
#
_entry.id   AF-A0A2M7JPE7-F1
#
_cell.length_a   1.000
_cell.length_b   1.000
_cell.length_c   1.000
_cell.angle_alpha   90.00
_cell.angle_beta   90.00
_cell.angle_gamma   90.00
#
_symmetry.space_group_name_H-M   'P 1'
#
loop_
_entity.id
_entity.type
_entity.pdbx_description
1 polymer ?
#
loop_
_entity_poly.entity_id
_entity_poly.type
_entity_poly.pdbx_seq_one_letter_code
_entity_poly.pdbx_strand_id
1 'polypeptide(L)'
;MKNKIPDTVINEIFPRLAKRSKLSEEVYDQLKKMILSGKFKKGQRLVEEKLAYRLNVSRNPVQIALLRLRKEKLVIWKYKKGTFVA
;
A
#
# COMPACT_ATOMS: atom_id res chain seq x y z
N MET A 1 -17.54 16.59 -4.97
CA MET A 1 -17.67 15.30 -5.70
C MET A 1 -16.41 15.13 -6.54
N LYS A 2 -15.63 14.05 -6.34
CA LYS A 2 -14.39 13.85 -7.11
C LYS A 2 -14.74 13.16 -8.42
N ASN A 3 -14.52 13.84 -9.54
CA ASN A 3 -14.52 13.24 -10.87
C ASN A 3 -13.39 12.20 -10.90
N LYS A 4 -13.73 10.95 -10.61
CA LYS A 4 -12.82 9.83 -10.79
C LYS A 4 -13.03 9.34 -12.21
N ILE A 5 -11.96 9.35 -13.00
CA ILE A 5 -11.99 8.72 -14.33
C ILE A 5 -12.40 7.24 -14.11
N PRO A 6 -13.42 6.74 -14.82
CA PRO A 6 -13.85 5.35 -14.68
C PRO A 6 -12.70 4.39 -14.94
N ASP A 7 -12.60 3.31 -14.15
CA ASP A 7 -11.53 2.35 -14.29
C ASP A 7 -11.52 1.69 -15.69
N THR A 8 -12.69 1.62 -16.35
CA THR A 8 -12.83 1.19 -17.77
C THR A 8 -12.01 2.05 -18.72
N VAL A 9 -12.11 3.38 -18.63
CA VAL A 9 -11.37 4.32 -19.48
C VAL A 9 -9.86 4.22 -19.23
N ILE A 10 -9.44 4.04 -17.97
CA ILE A 10 -8.02 3.86 -17.63
C ILE A 10 -7.49 2.53 -18.18
N ASN A 11 -8.29 1.46 -18.12
CA ASN A 11 -7.91 0.16 -18.66
C ASN A 11 -7.73 0.19 -20.19
N GLU A 12 -8.62 0.88 -20.91
CA GLU A 12 -8.57 0.99 -22.38
C GLU A 12 -7.39 1.85 -22.85
N ILE A 13 -7.19 3.04 -22.25
CA ILE A 13 -6.18 4.01 -22.73
C ILE A 13 -4.81 3.76 -22.09
N PHE A 14 -4.77 3.32 -20.82
CA PHE A 14 -3.53 3.18 -20.03
C PHE A 14 -3.46 1.84 -19.27
N PRO A 15 -3.42 0.70 -19.98
CA PRO A 15 -3.48 -0.63 -19.35
C PRO A 15 -2.36 -0.89 -18.34
N ARG A 16 -1.15 -0.34 -18.59
CA ARG A 16 -0.02 -0.44 -17.65
C ARG A 16 -0.23 0.36 -16.37
N LEU A 17 -0.96 1.47 -16.42
CA LEU A 17 -1.29 2.27 -15.23
C LEU A 17 -2.35 1.54 -14.40
N ALA A 18 -3.37 1.01 -15.06
CA ALA A 18 -4.42 0.24 -14.40
C ALA A 18 -3.87 -1.00 -13.67
N LYS A 19 -2.99 -1.77 -14.33
CA LYS A 19 -2.31 -2.92 -13.71
C LYS A 19 -1.52 -2.53 -12.46
N ARG A 20 -0.81 -1.38 -12.49
CA ARG A 20 -0.06 -0.86 -11.34
C ARG A 20 -0.98 -0.45 -10.19
N SER A 21 -2.11 0.18 -10.51
CA SER A 21 -3.14 0.53 -9.52
C SER A 21 -3.68 -0.72 -8.83
N LYS A 22 -4.07 -1.74 -9.61
CA LYS A 22 -4.57 -3.01 -9.09
C LYS A 22 -3.57 -3.71 -8.17
N LEU A 23 -2.29 -3.78 -8.58
CA LEU A 23 -1.25 -4.38 -7.74
C LEU A 23 -1.07 -3.62 -6.40
N SER A 24 -1.15 -2.28 -6.44
CA SER A 24 -1.04 -1.46 -5.22
C SER A 24 -2.23 -1.68 -4.29
N GLU A 25 -3.41 -1.95 -4.83
CA GLU A 25 -4.62 -2.31 -4.07
C GLU A 25 -4.51 -3.69 -3.43
N GLU A 26 -4.05 -4.69 -4.18
CA GLU A 26 -3.80 -6.04 -3.65
C GLU A 26 -2.77 -6.01 -2.50
N VAL A 27 -1.68 -5.26 -2.67
CA VAL A 27 -0.67 -5.05 -1.62
C VAL A 27 -1.27 -4.37 -0.39
N TYR A 28 -2.11 -3.35 -0.60
CA TYR A 28 -2.82 -2.68 0.49
C TYR A 28 -3.70 -3.66 1.28
N ASP A 29 -4.52 -4.47 0.60
CA ASP A 29 -5.44 -5.40 1.27
C ASP A 29 -4.68 -6.45 2.07
N GLN A 30 -3.58 -6.97 1.53
CA GLN A 30 -2.73 -7.93 2.25
C GLN A 30 -2.09 -7.30 3.49
N LEU A 31 -1.48 -6.12 3.37
CA LEU A 31 -0.87 -5.44 4.51
C LEU A 31 -1.90 -5.07 5.57
N LYS A 32 -3.09 -4.60 5.17
CA LYS A 32 -4.20 -4.30 6.09
C LYS A 32 -4.62 -5.54 6.86
N LYS A 33 -4.82 -6.68 6.18
CA LYS A 33 -5.14 -7.96 6.83
C LYS A 33 -4.06 -8.37 7.83
N MET A 34 -2.78 -8.20 7.50
CA MET A 34 -1.67 -8.54 8.41
C MET A 34 -1.60 -7.63 9.65
N ILE A 35 -1.96 -6.35 9.51
CA ILE A 35 -2.06 -5.43 10.64
C ILE A 35 -3.24 -5.80 11.53
N LEU A 36 -4.44 -5.97 10.94
CA LEU A 36 -5.68 -6.24 11.67
C LEU A 36 -5.67 -7.62 12.36
N SER A 37 -5.00 -8.61 11.78
CA SER A 37 -4.80 -9.92 12.42
C SER A 37 -3.72 -9.93 13.51
N GLY A 38 -3.00 -8.83 13.72
CA GLY A 38 -1.89 -8.75 14.67
C GLY A 38 -0.60 -9.44 14.21
N LYS A 39 -0.55 -9.97 12.97
CA LYS A 39 0.68 -10.52 12.38
C LYS A 39 1.79 -9.48 12.29
N PHE A 40 1.42 -8.21 12.12
CA PHE A 40 2.29 -7.07 12.44
C PHE A 40 1.85 -6.46 13.76
N LYS A 41 2.78 -6.39 14.73
CA LYS A 41 2.49 -5.89 16.07
C LYS A 41 2.43 -4.36 16.08
N LYS A 42 1.65 -3.79 17.00
CA LYS A 42 1.67 -2.34 17.28
C LYS A 42 3.10 -1.84 17.51
N GLY A 43 3.44 -0.72 16.88
CA GLY A 43 4.79 -0.15 16.94
C GLY A 43 5.85 -0.90 16.11
N GLN A 44 5.52 -1.99 15.42
CA GLN A 44 6.44 -2.70 14.55
C GLN A 44 6.83 -1.82 13.36
N ARG A 45 8.14 -1.73 13.07
CA ARG A 45 8.65 -1.04 11.88
C ARG A 45 8.33 -1.83 10.62
N LEU A 46 7.72 -1.15 9.65
CA LEU A 46 7.43 -1.64 8.31
C LEU A 46 8.48 -1.06 7.35
N VAL A 47 9.39 -1.93 6.87
CA VAL A 47 10.45 -1.55 5.93
C VAL A 47 9.99 -1.89 4.51
N GLU A 48 9.95 -0.88 3.64
CA GLU A 48 9.40 -1.01 2.28
C GLU A 48 10.10 -2.11 1.47
N GLU A 49 11.44 -2.15 1.47
CA GLU A 49 12.22 -3.16 0.77
C GLU A 49 11.89 -4.59 1.26
N LYS A 50 11.73 -4.78 2.58
CA LYS A 50 11.40 -6.09 3.16
C LYS A 50 9.99 -6.53 2.82
N LEU A 51 9.04 -5.59 2.80
CA LEU A 51 7.67 -5.85 2.39
C LEU A 51 7.59 -6.18 0.90
N ALA A 52 8.30 -5.42 0.06
CA ALA A 52 8.39 -5.64 -1.37
C ALA A 52 8.92 -7.05 -1.69
N TYR A 53 10.01 -7.44 -1.04
CA TYR A 53 10.57 -8.80 -1.15
C TYR A 53 9.57 -9.87 -0.69
N ARG A 54 8.96 -9.70 0.49
CA ARG A 54 8.00 -10.67 1.05
C ARG A 54 6.79 -10.88 0.14
N LEU A 55 6.32 -9.81 -0.50
CA LEU A 55 5.13 -9.82 -1.33
C LEU A 55 5.44 -10.07 -2.81
N ASN A 56 6.71 -10.27 -3.17
CA ASN A 56 7.19 -10.44 -4.54
C ASN A 56 6.72 -9.32 -5.49
N VAL A 57 6.87 -8.07 -5.06
CA VAL A 57 6.51 -6.87 -5.83
C VAL A 57 7.65 -5.85 -5.80
N SER A 58 7.59 -4.86 -6.68
CA SER A 58 8.50 -3.70 -6.58
C SER A 58 8.17 -2.82 -5.38
N ARG A 59 9.09 -1.91 -5.02
CA ARG A 59 8.91 -1.01 -3.87
C ARG A 59 7.73 -0.03 -4.02
N ASN A 60 7.47 0.43 -5.24
CA ASN A 60 6.47 1.46 -5.52
C ASN A 60 5.03 1.08 -5.06
N PRO A 61 4.46 -0.09 -5.41
CA PRO A 61 3.14 -0.49 -4.92
C PRO A 61 3.08 -0.61 -3.39
N VAL A 62 4.18 -1.02 -2.73
CA VAL A 62 4.27 -1.03 -1.27
C VAL A 62 4.21 0.38 -0.70
N GLN A 63 4.95 1.32 -1.28
CA GLN A 63 4.94 2.72 -0.86
C GLN A 63 3.54 3.32 -1.00
N ILE A 64 2.84 3.09 -2.12
CA ILE A 64 1.46 3.55 -2.35
C ILE A 64 0.49 2.92 -1.33
N ALA A 65 0.61 1.62 -1.07
CA ALA A 65 -0.20 0.93 -0.08
C ALA A 65 0.02 1.49 1.34
N LEU A 66 1.27 1.73 1.76
CA LEU A 66 1.58 2.33 3.05
C LEU A 66 1.03 3.76 3.17
N LEU A 67 1.02 4.55 2.09
CA LEU A 67 0.38 5.87 2.06
C LEU A 67 -1.13 5.77 2.28
N ARG A 68 -1.82 4.79 1.68
CA ARG A 68 -3.25 4.52 1.93
C ARG A 68 -3.47 4.10 3.39
N LEU A 69 -2.71 3.14 3.90
CA LEU A 69 -2.78 2.70 5.31
C LEU A 69 -2.55 3.85 6.30
N ARG A 70 -1.65 4.78 5.98
CA ARG A 70 -1.38 5.97 6.80
C ARG A 70 -2.60 6.89 6.85
N LYS A 71 -3.31 7.09 5.73
CA LYS A 71 -4.56 7.89 5.70
C LYS A 71 -5.63 7.28 6.59
N GLU A 72 -5.66 5.96 6.71
CA GLU A 72 -6.56 5.20 7.59
C GLU A 72 -6.04 5.06 9.03
N LYS A 73 -4.90 5.67 9.37
CA LYS A 73 -4.28 5.62 10.70
C LYS A 73 -3.92 4.21 11.17
N LEU A 74 -3.75 3.25 10.26
CA LEU A 74 -3.26 1.89 10.57
C LEU A 74 -1.74 1.85 10.72
N VAL A 75 -1.07 2.83 10.12
CA VAL A 75 0.38 3.03 10.25
C VAL A 75 0.68 4.51 10.48
N ILE A 76 1.80 4.78 11.14
CA ILE A 76 2.36 6.10 11.36
C ILE A 76 3.72 6.21 10.68
N TRP A 77 4.01 7.37 10.10
CA TRP A 77 5.33 7.68 9.57
C TRP A 77 6.07 8.61 10.52
N LYS A 78 7.34 8.30 10.77
CA LYS A 78 8.23 9.09 11.63
C LYS A 78 9.42 9.59 10.79
N TYR A 79 9.69 10.90 10.86
CA TYR A 79 10.80 11.53 10.14
C TYR A 79 12.13 10.83 10.40
N LYS A 80 12.88 10.52 9.34
CA LYS A 80 14.15 9.74 9.36
C LYS A 80 14.08 8.35 10.02
N LYS A 81 12.90 7.89 10.46
CA LYS A 81 12.69 6.62 11.17
C LYS A 81 11.80 5.66 10.39
N GLY A 82 11.03 6.11 9.40
CA GLY A 82 10.22 5.27 8.53
C GLY A 82 8.81 5.02 9.06
N THR A 83 8.18 3.95 8.57
CA THR A 83 6.77 3.62 8.83
C THR A 83 6.64 2.57 9.92
N PHE A 84 5.66 2.73 10.81
CA PHE A 84 5.39 1.84 11.93
C PHE A 84 3.91 1.53 12.01
N VAL A 85 3.52 0.34 12.48
CA VAL A 85 2.11 0.06 12.82
C VAL A 85 1.67 0.99 13.95
N ALA A 86 0.49 1.61 13.79
CA ALA A 86 -0.07 2.57 14.74
C ALA A 86 -0.40 1.97 16.10
#